data_AF-A0A2V8Z0R4-F1
#
_entry.id   AF-A0A2V8Z0R4-F1
#
_cell.length_a   1.000
_cell.length_b   1.000
_cell.length_c   1.000
_cell.angle_alpha   90.00
_cell.angle_beta   90.00
_cell.angle_gamma   90.00
#
_symmetry.space_group_name_H-M   'P 1'
#
loop_
_entity.id
_entity.type
_entity.pdbx_description
1 polymer ?
#
loop_
_entity_poly.entity_id
_entity_poly.type
_entity_poly.pdbx_seq_one_letter_code
_entity_poly.pdbx_strand_id
1 'polypeptide(L)'
;MKCTTVRRNLAGYLDDALVGEERVKERAEISGHLEACRSCREELQRFRKLAVLLSRVPRSVPPADLAVRIKVAAAQAQQSQDWATRWRHFREHAGIVLENAFRPLTLPATGGLFSALLIFALVFQMIVPGITVSAVENDVPINLMRPAELISLSDYPESWAPEKHDTELSLPHGLLVDVTVDAQGHMTDYQILSGPTSLELRHQVDQMLLFSRFSPMLSFGRPTAGGHVVMSFSAVRVRG
;
A
#
# COMPACT_ATOMS: atom_id res chain seq x y z
N MET A 1 18.69 -52.69 1.79
CA MET A 1 18.42 -52.55 0.35
C MET A 1 18.36 -53.89 -0.36
N LYS A 2 17.57 -53.99 -1.44
CA LYS A 2 17.53 -55.17 -2.33
C LYS A 2 18.62 -55.06 -3.41
N CYS A 3 19.17 -56.20 -3.85
CA CYS A 3 20.21 -56.23 -4.87
C CYS A 3 19.75 -55.60 -6.20
N THR A 4 18.48 -55.79 -6.60
CA THR A 4 17.94 -55.23 -7.84
C THR A 4 17.99 -53.70 -7.88
N THR A 5 17.69 -53.05 -6.76
CA THR A 5 17.78 -51.59 -6.62
C THR A 5 19.21 -51.11 -6.74
N VAL A 6 20.15 -51.77 -6.05
CA VAL A 6 21.57 -51.43 -6.12
C VAL A 6 22.10 -51.58 -7.54
N ARG A 7 21.82 -52.71 -8.21
CA ARG A 7 22.28 -52.98 -9.59
C ARG A 7 21.84 -51.89 -10.58
N ARG A 8 20.60 -51.40 -10.46
CA ARG A 8 20.08 -50.31 -11.29
C ARG A 8 20.83 -48.99 -11.07
N ASN A 9 21.25 -48.73 -9.83
CA ASN A 9 21.86 -47.46 -9.42
C ASN A 9 23.40 -47.52 -9.38
N LEU A 10 24.04 -48.66 -9.73
CA LEU A 10 25.50 -48.85 -9.71
C LEU A 10 26.25 -47.88 -10.63
N ALA A 11 25.73 -47.63 -11.83
CA ALA A 11 26.35 -46.70 -12.78
C ALA A 11 26.32 -45.26 -12.24
N GLY A 12 25.17 -44.80 -11.76
CA GLY A 12 25.02 -43.49 -11.12
C GLY A 12 25.88 -43.33 -9.86
N TYR A 13 26.04 -44.41 -9.08
CA TYR A 13 26.96 -44.44 -7.94
C TYR A 13 28.44 -44.31 -8.35
N LEU A 14 28.84 -44.87 -9.51
CA LEU A 14 30.22 -44.76 -10.03
C LEU A 14 30.51 -43.36 -10.59
N ASP A 15 29.58 -42.81 -11.36
CA ASP A 15 29.71 -41.50 -12.04
C ASP A 15 29.39 -40.31 -11.14
N ASP A 16 29.09 -40.57 -9.85
CA ASP A 16 28.70 -39.56 -8.87
C ASP A 16 27.47 -38.74 -9.27
N ALA A 17 26.64 -39.31 -10.16
CA ALA A 17 25.49 -38.70 -10.80
C ALA A 17 24.18 -38.83 -9.97
N LEU A 18 24.27 -39.22 -8.70
CA LEU A 18 23.13 -39.21 -7.78
C LEU A 18 22.77 -37.76 -7.44
N VAL A 19 21.62 -37.28 -7.92
CA VAL A 19 21.17 -35.89 -7.77
C VAL A 19 20.24 -35.76 -6.55
N GLY A 20 20.42 -34.72 -5.73
CA GLY A 20 19.48 -34.33 -4.65
C GLY A 20 20.07 -34.36 -3.23
N GLU A 21 19.31 -33.85 -2.25
CA GLU A 21 19.69 -33.85 -0.82
C GLU A 21 19.83 -35.27 -0.24
N GLU A 22 19.17 -36.25 -0.85
CA GLU A 22 19.25 -37.66 -0.45
C GLU A 22 20.51 -38.38 -0.94
N ARG A 23 21.35 -37.73 -1.75
CA ARG A 23 22.59 -38.29 -2.32
C ARG A 23 23.49 -38.94 -1.26
N VAL A 24 23.66 -38.29 -0.11
CA VAL A 24 24.54 -38.78 0.96
C VAL A 24 23.98 -40.06 1.58
N LYS A 25 22.66 -40.11 1.80
CA LYS A 25 21.97 -41.28 2.38
C LYS A 25 21.98 -42.45 1.41
N GLU A 26 21.58 -42.22 0.16
CA GLU A 26 21.54 -43.28 -0.86
C GLU A 26 22.94 -43.86 -1.13
N ARG A 27 23.97 -43.00 -1.14
CA ARG A 27 25.37 -43.44 -1.26
C ARG A 27 25.79 -44.32 -0.08
N ALA A 28 25.44 -43.94 1.14
CA ALA A 28 25.76 -44.70 2.35
C ALA A 28 25.04 -46.08 2.38
N GLU A 29 23.79 -46.12 1.93
CA GLU A 29 23.05 -47.39 1.84
C GLU A 29 23.62 -48.32 0.76
N ILE A 30 23.99 -47.78 -0.40
CA ILE A 30 24.64 -48.54 -1.47
C ILE A 30 26.01 -49.03 -1.02
N SER A 31 26.83 -48.19 -0.37
CA SER A 31 28.14 -48.60 0.14
C SER A 31 28.01 -49.69 1.20
N GLY A 32 27.07 -49.56 2.13
CA GLY A 32 26.79 -50.61 3.13
C GLY A 32 26.34 -51.93 2.49
N HIS A 33 25.51 -51.87 1.44
CA HIS A 33 25.13 -53.09 0.70
C HIS A 33 26.32 -53.73 -0.04
N LEU A 34 27.21 -52.92 -0.61
CA LEU A 34 28.41 -53.41 -1.31
C LEU A 34 29.42 -54.09 -0.38
N GLU A 35 29.44 -53.74 0.91
CA GLU A 35 30.23 -54.42 1.95
C GLU A 35 29.67 -55.80 2.30
N ALA A 36 28.34 -55.94 2.31
CA ALA A 36 27.67 -57.21 2.64
C ALA A 36 27.48 -58.16 1.44
N CYS A 37 27.32 -57.63 0.21
CA CYS A 37 26.94 -58.43 -0.95
C CYS A 37 28.07 -58.58 -1.99
N ARG A 38 28.55 -59.82 -2.16
CA ARG A 38 29.62 -60.15 -3.11
C ARG A 38 29.21 -59.97 -4.57
N SER A 39 28.01 -60.37 -4.97
CA SER A 39 27.57 -60.32 -6.37
C SER A 39 27.48 -58.88 -6.90
N CYS A 40 26.90 -57.97 -6.11
CA CYS A 40 26.83 -56.54 -6.44
C CYS A 40 28.25 -55.91 -6.52
N ARG A 41 29.19 -56.36 -5.68
CA ARG A 41 30.58 -55.91 -5.73
C ARG A 41 31.30 -56.36 -7.01
N GLU A 42 31.08 -57.61 -7.43
CA GLU A 42 31.65 -58.12 -8.70
C GLU A 42 31.14 -57.33 -9.90
N GLU A 43 29.87 -56.95 -9.90
CA GLU A 43 29.29 -56.12 -10.96
C GLU A 43 29.83 -54.70 -10.97
N LEU A 44 30.02 -54.07 -9.80
CA LEU A 44 30.72 -52.79 -9.69
C LEU A 44 32.14 -52.86 -10.27
N GLN A 45 32.86 -53.97 -10.05
CA GLN A 45 34.18 -54.17 -10.63
C GLN A 45 34.15 -54.30 -12.16
N ARG A 46 33.08 -54.89 -12.74
CA ARG A 46 32.88 -54.91 -14.20
C ARG A 46 32.69 -53.50 -14.75
N PHE A 47 31.88 -52.67 -14.08
CA PHE A 47 31.73 -51.25 -14.47
C PHE A 47 33.04 -50.47 -14.37
N ARG A 48 33.84 -50.66 -13.31
CA ARG A 48 35.17 -50.04 -13.19
C ARG A 48 36.11 -50.44 -14.32
N LYS A 49 36.15 -51.73 -14.67
CA LYS A 49 36.95 -52.21 -15.82
C LYS A 49 36.50 -51.58 -17.12
N LEU A 50 35.18 -51.49 -17.34
CA LEU A 50 34.62 -50.83 -18.52
C LEU A 50 35.02 -49.35 -18.58
N ALA A 51 34.93 -48.62 -17.45
CA ALA A 51 35.34 -47.22 -17.38
C ALA A 51 36.83 -47.03 -17.73
N VAL A 52 37.70 -47.93 -17.27
CA VAL A 52 39.13 -47.91 -17.64
C VAL A 52 39.32 -48.17 -19.14
N LEU A 53 38.58 -49.13 -19.73
CA LEU A 53 38.65 -49.38 -21.17
C LEU A 53 38.17 -48.18 -21.99
N LEU A 54 37.07 -47.55 -21.58
CA LEU A 54 36.54 -46.34 -22.21
C LEU A 54 37.50 -45.14 -22.08
N SER A 55 38.22 -45.03 -20.96
CA SER A 55 39.22 -43.96 -20.77
C SER A 55 40.39 -44.01 -21.76
N ARG A 56 40.62 -45.17 -22.38
CA ARG A 56 41.66 -45.36 -23.41
C ARG A 56 41.18 -45.01 -24.82
N VAL A 57 39.89 -44.75 -25.00
CA VAL A 57 39.34 -44.35 -26.29
C VAL A 57 39.90 -42.96 -26.63
N PRO A 58 40.48 -42.77 -27.83
CA PRO A 58 41.02 -41.47 -28.22
C PRO A 58 39.91 -40.42 -28.19
N ARG A 59 40.20 -39.29 -27.52
CA ARG A 59 39.27 -38.17 -27.46
C ARG A 59 39.14 -37.56 -28.84
N SER A 60 37.91 -37.32 -29.28
CA SER A 60 37.67 -36.53 -30.49
C SER A 60 38.19 -35.12 -30.27
N VAL A 61 39.06 -34.65 -31.17
CA VAL A 61 39.56 -33.28 -31.12
C VAL A 61 38.40 -32.37 -31.55
N PRO A 62 37.98 -31.41 -30.71
CA PRO A 62 36.94 -30.48 -31.11
C PRO A 62 37.44 -29.65 -32.31
N PRO A 63 36.58 -29.34 -33.29
CA PRO A 63 36.99 -28.53 -34.43
C PRO A 63 37.36 -27.12 -33.96
N ALA A 64 38.36 -26.50 -34.60
CA ALA A 64 38.96 -25.24 -34.16
C ALA A 64 37.96 -24.07 -34.12
N ASP A 65 36.89 -24.16 -34.91
CA ASP A 65 35.81 -23.17 -35.00
C ASP A 65 34.72 -23.36 -33.93
N LEU A 66 34.75 -24.43 -33.13
CA LEU A 66 33.69 -24.76 -32.17
C LEU A 66 33.47 -23.64 -31.15
N ALA A 67 34.56 -23.10 -30.60
CA ALA A 67 34.48 -22.01 -29.64
C ALA A 67 33.82 -20.75 -30.23
N VAL A 68 34.10 -20.46 -31.51
CA VAL A 68 33.49 -19.34 -32.22
C VAL A 68 32.02 -19.63 -32.50
N ARG A 69 31.69 -20.84 -32.96
CA ARG A 69 30.30 -21.26 -33.22
C ARG A 69 29.44 -21.25 -31.96
N ILE A 70 29.98 -21.67 -30.82
CA ILE A 70 29.29 -21.60 -29.52
C ILE A 70 29.08 -20.14 -29.12
N LYS A 71 30.08 -19.27 -29.25
CA LYS A 71 29.92 -17.84 -28.95
C LYS A 71 28.89 -17.17 -29.84
N VAL A 72 28.89 -17.46 -31.14
CA VAL A 72 27.90 -16.93 -32.10
C VAL A 72 26.51 -17.47 -31.81
N ALA A 73 26.37 -18.77 -31.55
CA ALA A 73 25.08 -19.38 -31.20
C ALA A 73 24.54 -18.86 -29.86
N ALA A 74 25.41 -18.66 -28.86
CA ALA A 74 25.05 -18.06 -27.59
C ALA A 74 24.62 -16.61 -27.76
N ALA A 75 25.36 -15.81 -28.54
CA ALA A 75 25.01 -14.42 -28.82
C ALA A 75 23.69 -14.29 -29.59
N GLN A 76 23.45 -15.14 -30.60
CA GLN A 76 22.16 -15.19 -31.31
C GLN A 76 21.01 -15.61 -30.41
N ALA A 77 21.20 -16.62 -29.55
CA ALA A 77 20.18 -17.05 -28.59
C ALA A 77 19.86 -15.94 -27.57
N GLN A 78 20.86 -15.17 -27.17
CA GLN A 78 20.70 -14.04 -26.24
C GLN A 78 20.05 -12.82 -26.91
N GLN A 79 20.36 -12.58 -28.18
CA GLN A 79 19.76 -11.51 -28.97
C GLN A 79 18.31 -11.81 -29.39
N SER A 80 17.95 -13.09 -29.54
CA SER A 80 16.57 -13.55 -29.73
C SER A 80 15.77 -13.71 -28.43
N GLN A 81 16.34 -13.34 -27.26
CA GLN A 81 15.56 -13.23 -26.03
C GLN A 81 14.69 -11.97 -26.07
N ASP A 82 13.71 -12.02 -26.97
CA ASP A 82 12.48 -11.26 -26.84
C ASP A 82 11.91 -11.50 -25.45
N TRP A 83 11.32 -10.44 -24.89
CA TRP A 83 10.79 -10.39 -23.53
C TRP A 83 9.88 -11.60 -23.18
N ALA A 84 9.24 -12.20 -24.19
CA ALA A 84 8.38 -13.37 -24.09
C ALA A 84 9.11 -14.65 -23.62
N THR A 85 10.36 -14.86 -24.03
CA THR A 85 11.17 -16.03 -23.63
C THR A 85 11.70 -15.84 -22.20
N ARG A 86 12.00 -14.60 -21.82
CA ARG A 86 12.39 -14.22 -20.45
C ARG A 86 11.25 -14.44 -19.46
N TRP A 87 10.02 -14.11 -19.86
CA TRP A 87 8.80 -14.43 -19.09
C TRP A 87 8.54 -15.94 -18.99
N ARG A 88 8.85 -16.71 -20.03
CA ARG A 88 8.69 -18.17 -20.02
C ARG A 88 9.66 -18.85 -19.04
N HIS A 89 10.93 -18.47 -19.08
CA HIS A 89 11.92 -18.96 -18.11
C HIS A 89 11.63 -18.49 -16.69
N PHE A 90 11.15 -17.25 -16.50
CA PHE A 90 10.71 -16.79 -15.17
C PHE A 90 9.52 -17.60 -14.66
N ARG A 91 8.54 -17.95 -15.50
CA ARG A 91 7.42 -18.84 -15.12
C ARG A 91 7.88 -20.25 -14.77
N GLU A 92 8.83 -20.81 -15.51
CA GLU A 92 9.37 -22.15 -15.22
C GLU A 92 10.13 -22.18 -13.89
N HIS A 93 10.97 -21.17 -13.63
CA HIS A 93 11.69 -21.07 -12.36
C HIS A 93 10.76 -20.72 -11.20
N ALA A 94 9.80 -19.80 -11.41
CA ALA A 94 8.80 -19.46 -10.41
C ALA A 94 7.91 -20.67 -10.09
N GLY A 95 7.58 -21.51 -11.08
CA GLY A 95 6.82 -22.74 -10.88
C GLY A 95 7.53 -23.71 -9.95
N ILE A 96 8.82 -23.99 -10.17
CA ILE A 96 9.61 -24.91 -9.34
C ILE A 96 9.84 -24.32 -7.93
N VAL A 97 10.08 -23.02 -7.83
CA VAL A 97 10.23 -22.34 -6.53
C VAL A 97 8.90 -22.29 -5.77
N LEU A 98 7.79 -22.03 -6.46
CA LEU A 98 6.46 -22.13 -5.86
C LEU A 98 6.20 -23.55 -5.38
N GLU A 99 6.46 -24.55 -6.21
CA GLU A 99 6.15 -25.94 -5.89
C GLU A 99 7.00 -26.42 -4.71
N ASN A 100 8.27 -26.04 -4.65
CA ASN A 100 9.16 -26.33 -3.51
C ASN A 100 8.87 -25.49 -2.26
N ALA A 101 8.38 -24.25 -2.40
CA ALA A 101 7.98 -23.42 -1.27
C ALA A 101 6.62 -23.83 -0.72
N PHE A 102 5.67 -24.18 -1.58
CA PHE A 102 4.33 -24.59 -1.16
C PHE A 102 4.28 -26.02 -0.65
N ARG A 103 5.17 -26.92 -1.08
CA ARG A 103 5.21 -28.32 -0.60
C ARG A 103 5.41 -28.47 0.92
N PRO A 104 6.29 -27.70 1.60
CA PRO A 104 6.40 -27.71 3.06
C PRO A 104 5.49 -26.69 3.79
N LEU A 105 4.89 -25.70 3.09
CA LEU A 105 4.01 -24.70 3.71
C LEU A 105 2.51 -25.08 3.71
N THR A 106 2.13 -26.27 3.24
CA THR A 106 0.72 -26.66 3.05
C THR A 106 -0.13 -26.79 4.31
N LEU A 107 0.44 -26.85 5.53
CA LEU A 107 -0.35 -27.19 6.73
C LEU A 107 -0.44 -26.14 7.86
N PRO A 108 0.44 -25.10 7.98
CA PRO A 108 0.18 -23.99 8.91
C PRO A 108 0.02 -22.59 8.28
N ALA A 109 0.62 -22.32 7.11
CA ALA A 109 0.77 -20.95 6.63
C ALA A 109 -0.40 -20.44 5.76
N THR A 110 -1.12 -21.35 5.11
CA THR A 110 -2.32 -21.00 4.32
C THR A 110 -3.44 -20.47 5.20
N GLY A 111 -3.57 -20.96 6.43
CA GLY A 111 -4.56 -20.48 7.40
C GLY A 111 -4.34 -19.02 7.80
N GLY A 112 -3.08 -18.62 8.01
CA GLY A 112 -2.74 -17.22 8.34
C GLY A 112 -2.95 -16.27 7.15
N LEU A 113 -2.60 -16.68 5.94
CA LEU A 113 -2.83 -15.86 4.75
C LEU A 113 -4.32 -15.71 4.45
N PHE A 114 -5.09 -16.79 4.59
CA PHE A 114 -6.53 -16.78 4.37
C PHE A 114 -7.25 -15.94 5.44
N SER A 115 -6.86 -16.04 6.71
CA SER A 115 -7.43 -15.22 7.77
C SER A 115 -7.08 -13.74 7.61
N ALA A 116 -5.83 -13.42 7.22
CA ALA A 116 -5.42 -12.05 6.94
C ALA A 116 -6.20 -11.42 5.77
N LEU A 117 -6.39 -12.16 4.67
CA LEU A 117 -7.19 -11.71 3.53
C LEU A 117 -8.66 -11.52 3.89
N LEU A 118 -9.21 -12.41 4.72
CA LEU A 118 -10.61 -12.32 5.18
C LEU A 118 -10.81 -11.12 6.10
N ILE A 119 -9.92 -10.90 7.06
CA ILE A 119 -9.93 -9.72 7.94
C ILE A 119 -9.75 -8.44 7.12
N PHE A 120 -8.81 -8.42 6.18
CA PHE A 120 -8.57 -7.28 5.31
C PHE A 120 -9.80 -6.96 4.45
N ALA A 121 -10.42 -7.96 3.83
CA ALA A 121 -11.64 -7.77 3.05
C ALA A 121 -12.80 -7.25 3.90
N LEU A 122 -12.96 -7.76 5.13
CA LEU A 122 -13.96 -7.29 6.09
C LEU A 122 -13.74 -5.82 6.46
N VAL A 123 -12.50 -5.46 6.82
CA VAL A 123 -12.13 -4.07 7.16
C VAL A 123 -12.30 -3.15 5.94
N PHE A 124 -11.90 -3.60 4.77
CA PHE A 124 -12.03 -2.85 3.53
C PHE A 124 -13.50 -2.62 3.16
N GLN A 125 -14.36 -3.63 3.30
CA GLN A 125 -15.80 -3.48 3.15
C GLN A 125 -16.45 -2.62 4.24
N MET A 126 -15.80 -2.42 5.39
CA MET A 126 -16.27 -1.46 6.39
C MET A 126 -15.88 -0.02 6.04
N ILE A 127 -14.76 0.17 5.35
CA ILE A 127 -14.23 1.50 4.96
C ILE A 127 -14.89 2.01 3.68
N VAL A 128 -15.06 1.16 2.68
CA VAL A 128 -15.54 1.55 1.33
C VAL A 128 -16.97 2.15 1.29
N PRO A 129 -17.99 1.61 2.00
CA PRO A 129 -19.36 2.12 1.90
C PRO A 129 -19.61 3.39 2.74
N GLY A 130 -18.58 4.04 3.27
CA GLY A 130 -18.68 5.39 3.79
C GLY A 130 -18.27 5.50 5.24
N ILE A 131 -17.00 5.85 5.44
CA ILE A 131 -16.71 6.93 6.38
C ILE A 131 -17.43 8.15 5.79
N THR A 132 -18.71 8.33 6.11
CA THR A 132 -19.27 9.67 6.16
C THR A 132 -18.57 10.31 7.35
N VAL A 133 -17.33 10.74 7.13
CA VAL A 133 -16.77 11.81 7.92
C VAL A 133 -17.71 12.96 7.59
N SER A 134 -18.79 13.10 8.36
CA SER A 134 -19.33 14.40 8.65
C SER A 134 -18.10 15.15 9.11
N ALA A 135 -17.55 15.96 8.20
CA ALA A 135 -16.53 16.92 8.55
C ALA A 135 -17.20 17.74 9.65
N VAL A 136 -16.93 17.41 10.91
CA VAL A 136 -17.08 18.35 11.99
C VAL A 136 -16.10 19.43 11.57
N GLU A 137 -16.65 20.52 11.07
CA GLU A 137 -15.95 21.61 10.37
C GLU A 137 -14.91 22.32 11.26
N ASN A 138 -14.67 21.81 12.47
CA ASN A 138 -13.78 22.37 13.47
C ASN A 138 -13.05 21.35 14.38
N ASP A 139 -13.00 20.05 14.06
CA ASP A 139 -12.15 19.12 14.83
C ASP A 139 -10.77 18.99 14.18
N VAL A 140 -9.86 19.91 14.53
CA VAL A 140 -8.45 19.83 14.13
C VAL A 140 -7.65 19.17 15.26
N PRO A 141 -7.30 17.87 15.17
CA PRO A 141 -6.49 17.17 16.19
C PRO A 141 -5.03 17.67 16.27
N ILE A 142 -4.66 18.64 15.44
CA ILE A 142 -3.35 19.27 15.36
C ILE A 142 -3.54 20.80 15.30
N ASN A 143 -3.02 21.53 16.29
CA ASN A 143 -3.11 23.00 16.40
C ASN A 143 -2.22 23.73 15.36
N LEU A 144 -2.27 23.31 14.09
CA LEU A 144 -1.54 23.93 12.99
C LEU A 144 -2.30 25.13 12.42
N MET A 145 -3.64 25.08 12.41
CA MET A 145 -4.52 26.16 11.98
C MET A 145 -5.69 26.24 12.97
N ARG A 146 -5.92 27.43 13.53
CA ARG A 146 -7.13 27.75 14.29
C ARG A 146 -7.90 28.84 13.53
N PRO A 147 -9.17 28.61 13.15
CA PRO A 147 -9.95 29.59 12.43
C PRO A 147 -10.23 30.83 13.29
N ALA A 148 -10.64 31.91 12.64
CA ALA A 148 -11.11 33.10 13.35
C ALA A 148 -12.44 32.79 14.05
N GLU A 149 -12.61 33.30 15.27
CA GLU A 149 -13.79 33.05 16.11
C GLU A 149 -14.33 34.37 16.66
N LEU A 150 -15.64 34.52 16.77
CA LEU A 150 -16.26 35.66 17.44
C LEU A 150 -16.09 35.51 18.96
N ILE A 151 -15.47 36.49 19.62
CA ILE A 151 -15.30 36.48 21.08
C ILE A 151 -16.48 37.19 21.74
N SER A 152 -16.80 38.39 21.26
CA SER A 152 -17.90 39.20 21.78
C SER A 152 -18.55 39.97 20.64
N LEU A 153 -19.85 39.79 20.51
CA LEU A 153 -20.68 40.68 19.70
C LEU A 153 -20.93 41.96 20.50
N SER A 154 -20.96 43.12 19.83
CA SER A 154 -21.41 44.36 20.47
C SER A 154 -22.91 44.32 20.76
N ASP A 155 -23.38 45.27 21.56
CA ASP A 155 -24.82 45.41 21.81
C ASP A 155 -25.60 45.53 20.51
N TYR A 156 -26.73 44.82 20.48
CA TYR A 156 -27.63 44.75 19.34
C TYR A 156 -28.33 46.11 19.14
N PRO A 157 -28.43 46.63 17.90
CA PRO A 157 -29.17 47.86 17.63
C PRO A 157 -30.64 47.66 18.01
N GLU A 158 -31.23 48.57 18.81
CA GLU A 158 -32.66 48.52 19.15
C GLU A 158 -33.58 48.49 17.91
N SER A 159 -33.10 49.01 16.77
CA SER A 159 -33.84 49.02 15.50
C SER A 159 -34.10 47.63 14.92
N TRP A 160 -33.33 46.61 15.29
CA TRP A 160 -33.58 45.24 14.84
C TRP A 160 -34.50 44.47 15.82
N ALA A 161 -35.05 45.13 16.85
CA ALA A 161 -35.97 44.49 17.77
C ALA A 161 -37.29 44.15 17.05
N PRO A 162 -37.80 42.91 17.18
CA PRO A 162 -38.94 42.41 16.41
C PRO A 162 -40.27 43.15 16.67
N GLU A 163 -40.30 44.08 17.63
CA GLU A 163 -41.49 44.84 18.02
C GLU A 163 -41.73 46.10 17.18
N LYS A 164 -40.73 46.63 16.46
CA LYS A 164 -40.84 47.96 15.84
C LYS A 164 -40.26 48.06 14.43
N HIS A 165 -40.76 47.25 13.51
CA HIS A 165 -40.45 47.24 12.07
C HIS A 165 -39.25 46.34 11.75
N ASP A 166 -39.53 45.16 11.18
CA ASP A 166 -38.81 44.62 10.02
C ASP A 166 -39.30 43.18 9.76
N THR A 167 -40.30 43.07 8.88
CA THR A 167 -40.79 41.80 8.33
C THR A 167 -39.69 41.08 7.53
N GLU A 168 -38.61 41.78 7.16
CA GLU A 168 -37.54 41.27 6.30
C GLU A 168 -36.50 40.40 7.05
N LEU A 169 -36.29 40.61 8.36
CA LEU A 169 -35.45 39.71 9.19
C LEU A 169 -36.20 38.47 9.72
N SER A 170 -37.51 38.38 9.47
CA SER A 170 -38.35 37.24 9.86
C SER A 170 -38.40 36.12 8.80
N LEU A 171 -37.62 36.24 7.72
CA LEU A 171 -37.49 35.20 6.69
C LEU A 171 -36.79 33.95 7.27
N PRO A 172 -37.09 32.74 6.76
CA PRO A 172 -36.48 31.50 7.23
C PRO A 172 -34.95 31.44 7.01
N HIS A 173 -34.41 32.30 6.14
CA HIS A 173 -32.98 32.49 5.92
C HIS A 173 -32.61 33.86 6.49
N GLY A 174 -32.21 33.91 7.77
CA GLY A 174 -31.78 35.12 8.44
C GLY A 174 -30.62 35.85 7.74
N LEU A 175 -30.22 37.02 8.25
CA LEU A 175 -29.10 37.78 7.70
C LEU A 175 -27.79 37.02 7.93
N LEU A 176 -27.13 36.60 6.86
CA LEU A 176 -25.84 35.93 6.86
C LEU A 176 -24.75 36.89 6.40
N VAL A 177 -23.72 37.05 7.23
CA VAL A 177 -22.61 37.97 6.98
C VAL A 177 -21.29 37.21 7.13
N ASP A 178 -20.42 37.29 6.13
CA ASP A 178 -19.03 36.86 6.23
C ASP A 178 -18.17 38.06 6.61
N VAL A 179 -17.46 37.98 7.73
CA VAL A 179 -16.63 39.05 8.29
C VAL A 179 -15.17 38.66 8.12
N THR A 180 -14.39 39.55 7.49
CA THR A 180 -12.93 39.38 7.36
C THR A 180 -12.24 40.03 8.55
N VAL A 181 -11.35 39.27 9.20
CA VAL A 181 -10.64 39.66 10.42
C VAL A 181 -9.14 39.78 10.15
N ASP A 182 -8.52 40.82 10.70
CA ASP A 182 -7.07 41.04 10.64
C ASP A 182 -6.29 40.14 11.62
N ALA A 183 -4.97 40.31 11.66
CA ALA A 183 -4.09 39.58 12.58
C ALA A 183 -4.21 40.07 14.05
N GLN A 184 -4.88 41.20 14.28
CA GLN A 184 -5.08 41.82 15.59
C GLN A 184 -6.44 41.45 16.22
N GLY A 185 -7.34 40.83 15.45
CA GLY A 185 -8.70 40.50 15.90
C GLY A 185 -9.73 41.60 15.67
N HIS A 186 -9.42 42.59 14.82
CA HIS A 186 -10.39 43.59 14.36
C HIS A 186 -10.98 43.19 13.02
N MET A 187 -12.22 43.63 12.80
CA MET A 187 -12.88 43.51 11.52
C MET A 187 -12.27 44.49 10.50
N THR A 188 -11.97 44.01 9.30
CA THR A 188 -11.48 44.83 8.18
C THR A 188 -12.53 45.05 7.11
N ASP A 189 -13.34 44.05 6.84
CA ASP A 189 -14.37 44.09 5.79
C ASP A 189 -15.49 43.08 6.09
N TYR A 190 -16.64 43.23 5.44
CA TYR A 190 -17.74 42.26 5.52
C TYR A 190 -18.48 42.12 4.19
N GLN A 191 -18.98 40.91 3.95
CA GLN A 191 -19.82 40.59 2.81
C GLN A 191 -21.14 39.97 3.29
N ILE A 192 -22.26 40.54 2.85
CA ILE A 192 -23.58 39.97 3.10
C ILE A 192 -23.78 38.81 2.12
N LEU A 193 -23.85 37.58 2.64
CA LEU A 193 -24.05 36.36 1.85
C LEU A 193 -25.53 36.10 1.56
N SER A 194 -26.41 36.46 2.50
CA SER A 194 -27.86 36.31 2.35
C SER A 194 -28.58 37.32 3.24
N GLY A 195 -29.62 37.97 2.72
CA GLY A 195 -30.44 38.92 3.47
C GLY A 195 -30.71 40.23 2.71
N PRO A 196 -31.55 41.12 3.25
CA PRO A 196 -31.79 42.43 2.66
C PRO A 196 -30.50 43.27 2.62
N THR A 197 -30.36 44.10 1.60
CA THR A 197 -29.16 44.92 1.36
C THR A 197 -29.50 46.41 1.41
N SER A 198 -30.40 46.81 2.31
CA SER A 198 -30.79 48.22 2.49
C SER A 198 -29.61 49.03 3.05
N LEU A 199 -29.55 50.32 2.69
CA LEU A 199 -28.46 51.22 3.11
C LEU A 199 -28.48 51.43 4.64
N GLU A 200 -29.67 51.49 5.24
CA GLU A 200 -29.85 51.61 6.69
C GLU A 200 -29.35 50.37 7.44
N LEU A 201 -29.64 49.16 6.94
CA LEU A 201 -29.14 47.92 7.52
C LEU A 201 -27.62 47.82 7.43
N ARG A 202 -27.02 48.22 6.29
CA ARG A 202 -25.56 48.25 6.14
C ARG A 202 -24.89 49.16 7.18
N HIS A 203 -25.46 50.34 7.44
CA HIS A 203 -24.93 51.24 8.47
C HIS A 203 -25.02 50.64 9.88
N GLN A 204 -26.10 49.91 10.17
CA GLN A 204 -26.28 49.26 11.47
C GLN A 204 -25.35 48.05 11.65
N VAL A 205 -25.20 47.22 10.61
CA VAL A 205 -24.23 46.11 10.59
C VAL A 205 -22.81 46.65 10.77
N ASP A 206 -22.45 47.73 10.07
CA ASP A 206 -21.13 48.35 10.17
C ASP A 206 -20.82 48.82 11.60
N GLN A 207 -21.74 49.54 12.24
CA GLN A 207 -21.58 49.97 13.63
C GLN A 207 -21.39 48.79 14.58
N MET A 208 -22.23 47.76 14.45
CA MET A 208 -22.16 46.58 15.31
C MET A 208 -20.84 45.81 15.12
N LEU A 209 -20.43 45.57 13.87
CA LEU A 209 -19.19 44.83 13.57
C LEU A 209 -17.93 45.62 13.99
N LEU A 210 -17.95 46.95 13.88
CA LEU A 210 -16.86 47.81 14.30
C LEU A 210 -16.59 47.74 15.83
N PHE A 211 -17.64 47.57 16.62
CA PHE A 211 -17.54 47.43 18.08
C PHE A 211 -17.47 45.97 18.56
N SER A 212 -17.44 45.01 17.64
CA SER A 212 -17.31 43.59 17.95
C SER A 212 -15.85 43.17 18.09
N ARG A 213 -15.59 42.14 18.90
CA ARG A 213 -14.24 41.61 19.13
C ARG A 213 -14.11 40.19 18.59
N PHE A 214 -13.11 39.99 17.74
CA PHE A 214 -12.83 38.70 17.12
C PHE A 214 -11.48 38.14 17.58
N SER A 215 -11.35 36.82 17.58
CA SER A 215 -10.07 36.13 17.69
C SER A 215 -9.51 35.99 16.28
N PRO A 216 -8.26 36.41 16.02
CA PRO A 216 -7.65 36.27 14.70
C PRO A 216 -7.44 34.79 14.36
N MET A 217 -7.35 34.49 13.07
CA MET A 217 -6.92 33.18 12.59
C MET A 217 -5.47 32.94 13.02
N LEU A 218 -5.17 31.77 13.57
CA LEU A 218 -3.81 31.39 13.96
C LEU A 218 -3.27 30.33 12.98
N SER A 219 -2.10 30.59 12.41
CA SER A 219 -1.31 29.60 11.67
C SER A 219 -0.04 29.31 12.46
N PHE A 220 0.17 28.05 12.85
CA PHE A 220 1.28 27.62 13.71
C PHE A 220 1.41 28.47 15.00
N GLY A 221 0.28 28.85 15.60
CA GLY A 221 0.22 29.69 16.80
C GLY A 221 0.54 31.17 16.58
N ARG A 222 0.77 31.61 15.33
CA ARG A 222 0.97 33.03 14.98
C ARG A 222 -0.30 33.61 14.37
N PRO A 223 -0.74 34.81 14.80
CA PRO A 223 -1.86 35.50 14.17
C PRO A 223 -1.59 35.83 12.71
N THR A 224 -2.54 35.51 11.86
CA THR A 224 -2.50 35.76 10.41
C THR A 224 -3.76 36.53 10.00
N ALA A 225 -3.61 37.51 9.11
CA ALA A 225 -4.73 38.25 8.54
C ALA A 225 -5.49 37.42 7.50
N GLY A 226 -6.76 37.76 7.27
CA GLY A 226 -7.61 37.07 6.31
C GLY A 226 -8.38 35.88 6.90
N GLY A 227 -8.64 35.91 8.21
CA GLY A 227 -9.58 34.98 8.83
C GLY A 227 -11.02 35.37 8.48
N HIS A 228 -11.85 34.40 8.16
CA HIS A 228 -13.26 34.60 7.84
C HIS A 228 -14.13 34.10 8.99
N VAL A 229 -15.14 34.90 9.36
CA VAL A 229 -16.12 34.55 10.40
C VAL A 229 -17.51 34.72 9.82
N VAL A 230 -18.21 33.59 9.62
CA VAL A 230 -19.59 33.61 9.14
C VAL A 230 -20.54 33.75 10.33
N MET A 231 -21.37 34.78 10.29
CA MET A 231 -22.35 35.13 11.31
C MET A 231 -23.76 35.02 10.73
N SER A 232 -24.69 34.49 11.51
CA SER A 232 -26.11 34.39 11.14
C SER A 232 -26.97 35.09 12.18
N PHE A 233 -27.75 36.06 11.75
CA PHE A 233 -28.71 36.78 12.58
C PHE A 233 -30.12 36.33 12.23
N SER A 234 -30.86 35.86 13.23
CA SER A 234 -32.26 35.50 13.07
C SER A 234 -33.09 36.10 14.20
N ALA A 235 -34.26 36.63 13.87
CA ALA A 235 -35.18 37.16 14.86
C ALA A 235 -35.98 36.00 15.49
N VAL A 236 -35.79 35.79 16.80
CA VAL A 236 -36.58 34.80 17.56
C VAL A 236 -37.78 35.50 18.18
N ARG A 237 -38.99 35.21 17.67
CA ARG A 237 -40.23 35.71 18.26
C ARG A 237 -40.70 34.76 19.37
N VAL A 238 -40.42 35.10 20.61
CA VAL A 238 -40.98 34.39 21.77
C VAL A 238 -42.45 34.78 21.90
N ARG A 239 -43.37 33.83 21.68
CA ARG A 239 -44.80 34.03 21.98
C ARG A 239 -44.98 33.93 23.49
N GLY A 240 -45.32 35.05 24.13
CA GLY A 240 -45.94 35.09 25.46
C GLY A 240 -47.43 34.80 25.39
#